data_AF-A0A817ACY8-F1
#
_entry.id   AF-A0A817ACY8-F1
#
_cell.length_a   1.000
_cell.length_b   1.000
_cell.length_c   1.000
_cell.angle_alpha   90.00
_cell.angle_beta   90.00
_cell.angle_gamma   90.00
#
_symmetry.space_group_name_H-M   'P 1'
#
loop_
_entity.id
_entity.type
_entity.pdbx_description
1 polymer ?
#
loop_
_entity_poly.entity_id
_entity_poly.type
_entity_poly.pdbx_seq_one_letter_code
_entity_poly.pdbx_strand_id
1 'polypeptide(L)'
;MNSSSITMSFVLSQKGKPLLVMDDYVFRLNKTTNTTKYYRCENRDCTATAHTDLNNVLLKVDADPSHERATKENTPIPKIYEEESAKMILKFSTIAILPSQREMSSSLNKARRLETPPIPDSQIFDIPYLYTRTIKNEEFLCVDKFIKGKTRILLFASNEQLKMLFQNSIVLMDGTFSTCPKLFGKVFTIHSIKYEQSFISGIELLPDRKKSTYRFVFEELEGLAVRMNLVFSPSTIITDFEPSLAEAIISEFTSSNHIDCYFHFTQAVYRQIQRLGLSSGYCSDESIRMTCRKRMALLLLPYSVLLKCFEDLYESVLLTSSSALDSLKPLFEYYENYWVKTIGIKRWNVYGIRIKTNNNAEGFHNRLNLRVAKHHPNIWIFTRCIQGEEIRFNHVLIQMIGGLTCRTKTAATNAIQQRIDILYLRYQIMILLLMTYYSDFLMSLKKYIGEKKKIINYIDSLKLINLFICQLLYI
;
A
#
# COMPACT_ATOMS: atom_id res chain seq x y z
N MET A 1 -7.28 10.20 42.11
CA MET A 1 -6.41 9.76 43.21
C MET A 1 -7.28 9.02 44.21
N ASN A 2 -7.28 7.69 44.16
CA ASN A 2 -7.67 6.81 45.26
C ASN A 2 -6.64 5.69 45.23
N SER A 3 -5.91 5.56 46.33
CA SER A 3 -4.89 4.56 46.57
C SER A 3 -5.53 3.17 46.64
N SER A 4 -5.44 2.37 45.58
CA SER A 4 -5.71 0.94 45.65
C SER A 4 -4.47 0.22 46.19
N SER A 5 -4.32 0.28 47.52
CA SER A 5 -3.53 -0.70 48.26
C SER A 5 -4.08 -2.09 47.98
N ILE A 6 -3.24 -3.04 47.53
CA ILE A 6 -3.61 -4.45 47.35
C ILE A 6 -4.33 -4.92 48.62
N THR A 7 -5.61 -5.25 48.49
CA THR A 7 -6.45 -5.66 49.61
C THR A 7 -6.25 -7.14 49.85
N MET A 8 -5.45 -7.47 50.86
CA MET A 8 -5.22 -8.85 51.29
C MET A 8 -6.13 -9.16 52.48
N SER A 9 -6.97 -10.17 52.36
CA SER A 9 -7.82 -10.65 53.45
C SER A 9 -7.82 -12.17 53.54
N PHE A 10 -7.99 -12.70 54.74
CA PHE A 10 -8.13 -14.12 54.97
C PHE A 10 -9.59 -14.42 55.30
N VAL A 11 -10.20 -15.33 54.55
CA VAL A 11 -11.59 -15.75 54.75
C VAL A 11 -11.64 -17.25 54.97
N LEU A 12 -12.68 -17.72 55.66
CA LEU A 12 -12.89 -19.15 55.87
C LEU A 12 -13.82 -19.69 54.78
N SER A 13 -13.45 -20.81 54.17
CA SER A 13 -14.35 -21.56 53.30
C SER A 13 -15.52 -22.15 54.11
N GLN A 14 -16.58 -22.57 53.42
CA GLN A 14 -17.73 -23.26 54.03
C GLN A 14 -17.36 -24.55 54.80
N LYS A 15 -16.16 -25.09 54.57
CA LYS A 15 -15.60 -26.26 55.27
C LYS A 15 -14.57 -25.87 56.34
N GLY A 16 -14.52 -24.60 56.75
CA GLY A 16 -13.64 -24.09 57.81
C GLY A 16 -12.16 -23.96 57.45
N LYS A 17 -11.77 -24.12 56.17
CA LYS A 17 -10.37 -23.97 55.73
C LYS A 17 -10.05 -22.51 55.38
N PRO A 18 -8.87 -21.98 55.76
CA PRO A 18 -8.47 -20.62 55.44
C PRO A 18 -8.14 -20.46 53.95
N LEU A 19 -8.72 -19.42 53.35
CA LEU A 19 -8.50 -18.94 52.00
C LEU A 19 -7.85 -17.57 52.05
N LEU A 20 -6.91 -17.33 51.15
CA LEU A 20 -6.28 -16.04 50.93
C LEU A 20 -7.01 -15.35 49.77
N VAL A 21 -7.57 -14.17 50.03
CA VAL A 21 -8.22 -13.33 49.01
C VAL A 21 -7.32 -12.13 48.76
N MET A 22 -6.91 -11.97 47.51
CA MET A 22 -6.15 -10.81 47.05
C MET A 22 -6.85 -10.24 45.82
N ASP A 23 -7.38 -9.02 45.97
CA ASP A 23 -8.23 -8.37 44.98
C ASP A 23 -9.35 -9.33 44.51
N ASP A 24 -9.45 -9.64 43.21
CA ASP A 24 -10.49 -10.53 42.64
C ASP A 24 -10.11 -12.03 42.65
N TYR A 25 -8.97 -12.40 43.24
CA TYR A 25 -8.46 -13.78 43.23
C TYR A 25 -8.55 -14.47 44.58
N VAL A 26 -9.03 -15.73 44.56
CA VAL A 26 -9.11 -16.61 45.73
C VAL A 26 -8.07 -17.72 45.64
N PHE A 27 -7.25 -17.85 46.68
CA PHE A 27 -6.20 -18.85 46.78
C PHE A 27 -6.43 -19.79 47.96
N ARG A 28 -6.19 -21.07 47.72
CA ARG A 28 -6.18 -22.12 48.74
C ARG A 28 -4.76 -22.45 49.17
N LEU A 29 -4.57 -22.72 50.46
CA LEU A 29 -3.30 -23.19 50.98
C LEU A 29 -2.98 -24.56 50.38
N ASN A 30 -1.80 -24.66 49.76
CA ASN A 30 -1.31 -25.87 49.09
C ASN A 30 -0.30 -26.62 49.97
N LYS A 31 0.73 -25.92 50.45
CA LYS A 31 1.74 -26.50 51.35
C LYS A 31 2.33 -25.44 52.28
N THR A 32 2.81 -25.86 53.44
CA THR A 32 3.53 -25.01 54.39
C THR A 32 4.91 -25.61 54.63
N THR A 33 5.93 -24.77 54.61
CA THR A 33 7.31 -25.11 54.98
C THR A 33 7.67 -24.39 56.28
N ASN A 34 8.86 -24.64 56.82
CA ASN A 34 9.33 -24.02 58.07
C ASN A 34 9.42 -22.50 58.00
N THR A 35 9.42 -21.89 56.81
CA THR A 35 9.57 -20.45 56.61
C THR A 35 8.45 -19.82 55.80
N THR A 36 7.76 -20.59 54.95
CA THR A 36 6.84 -20.05 53.93
C THR A 36 5.59 -20.90 53.74
N LYS A 37 4.44 -20.24 53.59
CA LYS A 37 3.15 -20.83 53.18
C LYS A 37 2.94 -20.61 51.69
N TYR A 38 2.62 -21.67 50.96
CA TYR A 38 2.39 -21.66 49.52
C TYR A 38 0.91 -21.85 49.24
N TYR A 39 0.35 -20.94 48.45
CA TYR A 39 -1.04 -20.90 48.04
C TYR A 39 -1.13 -21.09 46.52
N ARG A 40 -2.21 -21.73 46.08
CA ARG A 40 -2.55 -21.91 44.66
C ARG A 40 -3.97 -21.42 44.42
N CYS A 41 -4.26 -20.88 43.24
CA CYS A 41 -5.61 -20.46 42.86
C CYS A 41 -6.64 -21.58 43.12
N GLU A 42 -7.83 -21.20 43.56
CA GLU A 42 -8.96 -22.11 43.75
C GLU A 42 -9.49 -22.65 42.41
N ASN A 43 -9.45 -21.83 41.36
CA ASN A 43 -9.77 -22.27 40.00
C ASN A 43 -8.71 -23.29 39.53
N ARG A 44 -9.14 -24.51 39.22
CA ARG A 44 -8.25 -25.63 38.85
C ARG A 44 -7.56 -25.42 37.51
N ASP A 45 -8.14 -24.61 36.62
CA ASP A 45 -7.58 -24.28 35.31
C ASP A 45 -6.60 -23.09 35.39
N CYS A 46 -6.42 -22.50 36.57
CA CYS A 46 -5.51 -21.39 36.82
C CYS A 46 -4.22 -21.85 37.52
N THR A 47 -3.06 -21.52 36.94
CA THR A 47 -1.75 -21.88 37.51
C THR A 47 -1.20 -20.86 38.50
N ALA A 48 -1.98 -19.82 38.86
CA ALA A 48 -1.51 -18.75 39.72
C ALA A 48 -1.15 -19.25 41.14
N THR A 49 -0.04 -18.76 41.66
CA THR A 49 0.47 -19.10 43.00
C THR A 49 0.79 -17.86 43.82
N ALA A 50 0.64 -17.94 45.13
CA ALA A 50 1.00 -16.87 46.05
C ALA A 50 1.74 -17.46 47.26
N HIS A 51 2.73 -16.76 47.78
CA HIS A 51 3.54 -17.20 48.91
C HIS A 51 3.44 -16.14 50.02
N THR A 52 3.25 -16.59 51.26
CA THR A 52 3.37 -15.72 52.45
C THR A 52 4.43 -16.29 53.38
N ASP A 53 4.92 -15.47 54.31
CA ASP A 53 5.64 -15.97 55.47
C ASP A 53 4.66 -16.63 56.46
N LEU A 54 5.19 -17.11 57.60
CA LEU A 54 4.36 -17.72 58.65
C LEU A 54 3.39 -16.73 59.30
N ASN A 55 3.74 -15.44 59.30
CA ASN A 55 2.95 -14.33 59.84
C ASN A 55 1.95 -13.76 58.82
N ASN A 56 1.75 -14.46 57.70
CA ASN A 56 0.83 -14.07 56.64
C ASN A 56 1.21 -12.79 55.88
N VAL A 57 2.48 -12.37 55.94
CA VAL A 57 3.02 -11.28 55.10
C VAL A 57 3.34 -11.84 53.72
N LEU A 58 2.86 -11.14 52.68
CA LEU A 58 3.00 -11.57 51.29
C LEU A 58 4.48 -11.51 50.85
N LEU A 59 5.01 -12.66 50.44
CA LEU A 59 6.40 -12.80 49.96
C LEU A 59 6.49 -12.80 48.44
N LYS A 60 5.55 -13.43 47.73
CA LYS A 60 5.57 -13.53 46.26
C LYS A 60 4.16 -13.78 45.72
N VAL A 61 3.83 -13.21 44.57
CA VAL A 61 2.60 -13.51 43.84
C VAL A 61 2.94 -13.77 42.37
N ASP A 62 2.59 -14.95 41.89
CA ASP A 62 2.61 -15.36 40.49
C ASP A 62 1.17 -15.37 39.95
N ALA A 63 0.45 -14.27 40.15
CA ALA A 63 -0.86 -13.98 39.57
C ALA A 63 -0.70 -12.66 38.81
N ASP A 64 -0.25 -12.76 37.56
CA ASP A 64 0.11 -11.60 36.76
C ASP A 64 -0.90 -11.44 35.60
N PRO A 65 -1.58 -10.28 35.48
CA PRO A 65 -2.36 -9.91 34.28
C PRO A 65 -1.61 -10.12 32.96
N SER A 66 -0.27 -10.11 32.99
CA SER A 66 0.60 -10.46 31.87
C SER A 66 0.31 -11.84 31.27
N HIS A 67 -0.12 -12.82 32.07
CA HIS A 67 -0.43 -14.16 31.58
C HIS A 67 -1.69 -14.18 30.71
N GLU A 68 -2.75 -13.51 31.15
CA GLU A 68 -3.99 -13.39 30.40
C GLU A 68 -3.79 -12.56 29.13
N ARG A 69 -2.99 -11.49 29.19
CA ARG A 69 -2.61 -10.73 28.00
C ARG A 69 -1.72 -11.54 27.05
N ALA A 70 -0.80 -12.35 27.57
CA ALA A 70 0.08 -13.17 26.75
C ALA A 70 -0.68 -14.25 25.95
N THR A 71 -1.79 -14.77 26.47
CA THR A 71 -2.65 -15.74 25.76
C THR A 71 -3.63 -15.07 24.80
N LYS A 72 -4.13 -13.87 25.12
CA LYS A 72 -5.14 -13.16 24.32
C LYS A 72 -4.55 -12.22 23.25
N GLU A 73 -3.32 -11.75 23.42
CA GLU A 73 -2.67 -10.75 22.56
C GLU A 73 -1.38 -11.28 21.91
N ASN A 74 -1.09 -10.80 20.70
CA ASN A 74 0.15 -11.10 19.98
C ASN A 74 1.30 -10.13 20.29
N THR A 75 1.12 -9.23 21.25
CA THR A 75 2.15 -8.27 21.69
C THR A 75 3.42 -9.03 22.11
N PRO A 76 4.63 -8.54 21.74
CA PRO A 76 5.87 -9.15 22.21
C PRO A 76 5.85 -9.29 23.73
N ILE A 77 6.21 -10.47 24.24
CA ILE A 77 6.23 -10.77 25.69
C ILE A 77 7.03 -9.72 26.48
N PRO A 78 8.20 -9.24 26.00
CA PRO A 78 8.92 -8.15 26.65
C PRO A 78 8.08 -6.90 26.91
N LYS A 79 7.27 -6.52 25.91
CA LYS A 79 6.42 -5.34 25.95
C LYS A 79 5.19 -5.55 26.84
N ILE A 80 4.60 -6.76 26.86
CA ILE A 80 3.53 -7.09 27.80
C ILE A 80 4.04 -6.94 29.24
N TYR A 81 5.22 -7.51 29.53
CA TYR A 81 5.84 -7.43 30.85
C TYR A 81 6.15 -5.97 31.25
N GLU A 82 6.72 -5.16 30.35
CA GLU A 82 6.98 -3.74 30.61
C GLU A 82 5.71 -2.94 30.86
N GLU A 83 4.65 -3.14 30.06
CA GLU A 83 3.38 -2.43 30.24
C GLU A 83 2.67 -2.82 31.53
N GLU A 84 2.62 -4.11 31.87
CA GLU A 84 1.99 -4.57 33.11
C GLU A 84 2.81 -4.17 34.34
N SER A 85 4.14 -4.26 34.28
CA SER A 85 5.00 -3.77 35.37
C SER A 85 4.91 -2.25 35.56
N ALA A 86 4.72 -1.48 34.48
CA ALA A 86 4.53 -0.04 34.55
C ALA A 86 3.15 0.39 35.10
N LYS A 87 2.10 -0.43 34.91
CA LYS A 87 0.76 -0.18 35.50
C LYS A 87 0.76 -0.38 37.01
N MET A 88 1.69 -1.19 37.50
CA MET A 88 1.80 -1.56 38.89
C MET A 88 2.61 -0.48 39.63
N ILE A 89 1.95 0.40 40.39
CA ILE A 89 2.64 1.35 41.29
C ILE A 89 3.21 0.55 42.46
N LEU A 90 4.39 -0.02 42.28
CA LEU A 90 5.01 -0.94 43.23
C LEU A 90 5.96 -0.22 44.18
N LYS A 91 5.88 -0.56 45.48
CA LYS A 91 6.91 -0.17 46.45
C LYS A 91 8.25 -0.83 46.06
N PHE A 92 9.38 -0.20 46.37
CA PHE A 92 10.73 -0.71 46.09
C PHE A 92 10.92 -2.18 46.52
N SER A 93 10.37 -2.56 47.68
CA SER A 93 10.41 -3.92 48.20
C SER A 93 9.68 -4.95 47.32
N THR A 94 8.63 -4.54 46.62
CA THR A 94 7.85 -5.43 45.74
C THR A 94 8.52 -5.58 44.37
N ILE A 95 9.15 -4.50 43.86
CA ILE A 95 9.96 -4.56 42.63
C ILE A 95 11.13 -5.53 42.79
N ALA A 96 11.76 -5.57 43.97
CA ALA A 96 12.88 -6.46 44.26
C ALA A 96 12.54 -7.96 44.24
N ILE A 97 11.25 -8.32 44.34
CA ILE A 97 10.79 -9.72 44.41
C ILE A 97 10.05 -10.15 43.14
N LEU A 98 9.82 -9.22 42.20
CA LEU A 98 9.22 -9.56 40.92
C LEU A 98 10.13 -10.48 40.12
N PRO A 99 9.59 -11.57 39.53
CA PRO A 99 10.36 -12.40 38.62
C PRO A 99 10.83 -11.55 37.43
N SER A 100 12.09 -11.75 37.04
CA SER A 100 12.69 -11.00 35.94
C SER A 100 11.97 -11.28 34.63
N GLN A 101 12.08 -10.36 33.68
CA GLN A 101 11.53 -10.51 32.33
C GLN A 101 11.95 -11.83 31.67
N ARG A 102 13.19 -12.31 31.90
CA ARG A 102 13.69 -13.58 31.37
C ARG A 102 12.99 -14.79 31.98
N GLU A 103 12.75 -14.77 33.29
CA GLU A 103 12.05 -15.85 34.01
C GLU A 103 10.58 -15.92 33.60
N MET A 104 9.91 -14.76 33.51
CA MET A 104 8.52 -14.68 33.05
C MET A 104 8.37 -15.02 31.57
N SER A 105 9.35 -14.67 30.73
CA SER A 105 9.29 -14.94 29.29
C SER A 105 9.10 -16.41 28.97
N SER A 106 9.72 -17.33 29.72
CA SER A 106 9.57 -18.77 29.49
C SER A 106 8.14 -19.24 29.78
N SER A 107 7.58 -18.83 30.92
CA SER A 107 6.22 -19.16 31.37
C SER A 107 5.15 -18.55 30.46
N LEU A 108 5.30 -17.29 30.10
CA LEU A 108 4.36 -16.58 29.22
C LEU A 108 4.41 -17.14 27.79
N ASN A 109 5.60 -17.45 27.25
CA ASN A 109 5.71 -18.14 25.97
C ASN A 109 5.13 -19.56 26.02
N LYS A 110 5.26 -20.27 27.15
CA LYS A 110 4.65 -21.60 27.33
C LYS A 110 3.13 -21.50 27.35
N ALA A 111 2.56 -20.55 28.10
CA ALA A 111 1.12 -20.30 28.12
C ALA A 111 0.59 -19.95 26.72
N ARG A 112 1.26 -19.03 26.01
CA ARG A 112 0.91 -18.70 24.63
C ARG A 112 0.98 -19.92 23.69
N ARG A 113 2.00 -20.76 23.82
CA ARG A 113 2.16 -21.99 23.01
C ARG A 113 1.06 -23.03 23.24
N LEU A 114 0.49 -23.11 24.43
CA LEU A 114 -0.60 -24.04 24.74
C LEU A 114 -1.90 -23.65 24.01
N GLU A 115 -2.10 -22.35 23.79
CA GLU A 115 -3.29 -21.78 23.13
C GLU A 115 -3.10 -21.57 21.61
N THR A 116 -1.85 -21.54 21.13
CA THR A 116 -1.56 -21.42 19.69
C THR A 116 -1.44 -22.79 19.03
N PRO A 117 -2.05 -22.99 17.85
CA PRO A 117 -1.89 -24.23 17.09
C PRO A 117 -0.41 -24.47 16.71
N PRO A 118 -0.03 -25.73 16.45
CA PRO A 118 1.30 -26.04 15.94
C PRO A 118 1.59 -25.22 14.68
N ILE A 119 2.83 -24.74 14.55
CA ILE A 119 3.24 -23.99 13.36
C ILE A 119 3.36 -24.99 12.21
N PRO A 120 2.65 -24.78 11.09
CA PRO A 120 2.73 -25.70 9.97
C PRO A 120 4.08 -25.60 9.26
N ASP A 121 4.61 -26.76 8.84
CA ASP A 121 5.87 -26.88 8.09
C ASP A 121 5.64 -26.93 6.56
N SER A 122 4.39 -27.08 6.12
CA SER A 122 3.99 -27.06 4.72
C SER A 122 2.68 -26.30 4.53
N GLN A 123 2.29 -25.99 3.30
CA GLN A 123 0.98 -25.37 3.01
C GLN A 123 -0.21 -26.32 3.25
N ILE A 124 0.04 -27.62 3.46
CA ILE A 124 -0.97 -28.63 3.76
C ILE A 124 -1.14 -28.69 5.29
N PHE A 125 -2.14 -27.96 5.79
CA PHE A 125 -2.50 -27.94 7.21
C PHE A 125 -3.94 -27.45 7.36
N ASP A 126 -4.62 -27.87 8.41
CA ASP A 126 -5.96 -27.36 8.71
C ASP A 126 -5.86 -26.00 9.40
N ILE A 127 -6.69 -25.05 8.95
CA ILE A 127 -6.80 -23.74 9.60
C ILE A 127 -7.86 -23.85 10.69
N PRO A 128 -7.51 -23.67 11.98
CA PRO A 128 -8.49 -23.78 13.04
C PRO A 128 -9.58 -22.72 12.92
N TYR A 129 -10.79 -23.06 13.37
CA TYR A 129 -11.99 -22.23 13.22
C TYR A 129 -11.80 -20.76 13.64
N LEU A 130 -11.08 -20.51 14.73
CA LEU A 130 -10.81 -19.15 15.20
C LEU A 130 -10.01 -18.29 14.19
N TYR A 131 -9.24 -18.90 13.30
CA TYR A 131 -8.46 -18.20 12.27
C TYR A 131 -9.22 -18.08 10.94
N THR A 132 -10.36 -18.76 10.78
CA THR A 132 -11.23 -18.61 9.60
C THR A 132 -12.30 -17.54 9.79
N ARG A 133 -12.40 -16.96 10.99
CA ARG A 133 -13.43 -16.00 11.40
C ARG A 133 -12.88 -14.61 11.73
N THR A 134 -13.73 -13.59 11.74
CA THR A 134 -13.41 -12.29 12.32
C THR A 134 -13.38 -12.38 13.85
N ILE A 135 -12.92 -11.34 14.54
CA ILE A 135 -12.99 -11.27 16.01
C ILE A 135 -14.46 -11.24 16.50
N LYS A 136 -15.39 -10.79 15.65
CA LYS A 136 -16.85 -10.85 15.90
C LYS A 136 -17.48 -12.19 15.50
N ASN A 137 -16.67 -13.20 15.17
CA ASN A 137 -17.09 -14.54 14.76
C ASN A 137 -17.86 -14.60 13.42
N GLU A 138 -17.63 -13.65 12.52
CA GLU A 138 -18.18 -13.66 11.16
C GLU A 138 -17.23 -14.40 10.20
N GLU A 139 -17.71 -14.83 9.05
CA GLU A 139 -16.84 -15.41 8.02
C GLU A 139 -15.75 -14.42 7.58
N PHE A 140 -14.49 -14.88 7.54
CA PHE A 140 -13.34 -14.04 7.20
C PHE A 140 -12.42 -14.71 6.19
N LEU A 141 -12.18 -16.01 6.31
CA LEU A 141 -11.49 -16.78 5.27
C LEU A 141 -12.51 -17.19 4.20
N CYS A 142 -12.59 -16.43 3.10
CA CYS A 142 -13.58 -16.65 2.05
C CYS A 142 -13.12 -17.63 0.96
N VAL A 143 -11.80 -17.76 0.77
CA VAL A 143 -11.22 -18.68 -0.20
C VAL A 143 -10.11 -19.47 0.47
N ASP A 144 -10.21 -20.79 0.37
CA ASP A 144 -9.18 -21.74 0.76
C ASP A 144 -9.10 -22.84 -0.31
N LYS A 145 -8.13 -22.71 -1.23
CA LYS A 145 -8.03 -23.54 -2.43
C LYS A 145 -6.61 -23.99 -2.70
N PHE A 146 -6.48 -25.23 -3.17
CA PHE A 146 -5.20 -25.78 -3.65
C PHE A 146 -5.14 -25.75 -5.17
N ILE A 147 -4.22 -24.97 -5.73
CA ILE A 147 -3.84 -25.03 -7.14
C ILE A 147 -2.97 -26.28 -7.35
N LYS A 148 -3.38 -27.12 -8.31
CA LYS A 148 -2.66 -28.36 -8.72
C LYS A 148 -2.30 -29.28 -7.55
N GLY A 149 -3.10 -29.27 -6.47
CA GLY A 149 -2.92 -30.12 -5.28
C GLY A 149 -1.66 -29.87 -4.45
N LYS A 150 -0.88 -28.80 -4.74
CA LYS A 150 0.40 -28.53 -4.07
C LYS A 150 0.51 -27.13 -3.48
N THR A 151 -0.06 -26.13 -4.16
CA THR A 151 0.08 -24.73 -3.77
C THR A 151 -1.25 -24.15 -3.31
N ARG A 152 -1.31 -23.63 -2.09
CA ARG A 152 -2.52 -23.10 -1.47
C ARG A 152 -2.65 -21.60 -1.70
N ILE A 153 -3.87 -21.14 -1.92
CA ILE A 153 -4.27 -19.73 -1.89
C ILE A 153 -5.27 -19.56 -0.76
N LEU A 154 -5.04 -18.51 0.04
CA LEU A 154 -5.97 -18.07 1.08
C LEU A 154 -6.40 -16.64 0.81
N LEU A 155 -7.70 -16.35 0.84
CA LEU A 155 -8.25 -15.00 0.75
C LEU A 155 -9.00 -14.67 2.03
N PHE A 156 -8.57 -13.59 2.69
CA PHE A 156 -9.20 -13.07 3.90
C PHE A 156 -9.91 -11.74 3.61
N ALA A 157 -11.22 -11.71 3.84
CA ALA A 157 -12.07 -10.52 3.77
C ALA A 157 -13.37 -10.77 4.53
N SER A 158 -13.93 -9.77 5.21
CA SER A 158 -15.30 -9.84 5.71
C SER A 158 -16.31 -9.46 4.62
N ASN A 159 -17.59 -9.78 4.82
CA ASN A 159 -18.65 -9.42 3.88
C ASN A 159 -18.71 -7.91 3.61
N GLU A 160 -18.47 -7.06 4.61
CA GLU A 160 -18.44 -5.60 4.43
C GLU A 160 -17.24 -5.13 3.61
N GLN A 161 -16.08 -5.79 3.77
CA GLN A 161 -14.90 -5.55 2.94
C GLN A 161 -15.16 -5.93 1.48
N LEU A 162 -15.78 -7.09 1.22
CA LEU A 162 -16.12 -7.53 -0.14
C LEU A 162 -17.19 -6.65 -0.80
N LYS A 163 -18.24 -6.25 -0.07
CA LYS A 163 -19.23 -5.26 -0.57
C LYS A 163 -18.54 -3.96 -0.98
N MET A 164 -17.63 -3.47 -0.14
CA MET A 164 -16.82 -2.30 -0.47
C MET A 164 -16.01 -2.54 -1.74
N LEU A 165 -15.38 -3.71 -1.90
CA LEU A 165 -14.62 -4.05 -3.11
C LEU A 165 -15.48 -3.95 -4.37
N PHE A 166 -16.60 -4.65 -4.39
CA PHE A 166 -17.41 -4.81 -5.59
C PHE A 166 -18.21 -3.56 -5.96
N GLN A 167 -18.48 -2.67 -5.00
CA GLN A 167 -19.25 -1.44 -5.25
C GLN A 167 -18.41 -0.22 -5.60
N ASN A 168 -17.08 -0.26 -5.41
CA ASN A 168 -16.22 0.89 -5.70
C ASN A 168 -15.63 0.83 -7.12
N SER A 169 -15.56 1.99 -7.77
CA SER A 169 -15.06 2.12 -9.13
C SER A 169 -13.53 2.15 -9.24
N ILE A 170 -12.83 2.49 -8.15
CA ILE A 170 -11.36 2.60 -8.12
C ILE A 170 -10.81 1.58 -7.13
N VAL A 171 -9.95 0.70 -7.65
CA VAL A 171 -9.29 -0.35 -6.88
C VAL A 171 -7.77 -0.17 -6.97
N LEU A 172 -7.07 -0.26 -5.84
CA LEU A 172 -5.62 -0.38 -5.78
C LEU A 172 -5.26 -1.82 -5.49
N MET A 173 -4.30 -2.38 -6.22
CA MET A 173 -3.77 -3.72 -5.94
C MET A 173 -2.27 -3.62 -5.71
N ASP A 174 -1.79 -4.22 -4.62
CA ASP A 174 -0.40 -4.12 -4.22
C ASP A 174 0.10 -5.38 -3.51
N GLY A 175 1.41 -5.58 -3.57
CA GLY A 175 2.10 -6.75 -3.08
C GLY A 175 3.18 -6.46 -2.06
N THR A 176 3.21 -7.18 -0.94
CA THR A 176 4.31 -7.09 0.05
C THR A 176 4.91 -8.46 0.39
N PHE A 177 6.22 -8.46 0.61
CA PHE A 177 7.02 -9.67 0.88
C PHE A 177 7.49 -9.76 2.32
N SER A 178 7.81 -8.63 2.94
CA SER A 178 8.46 -8.57 4.26
C SER A 178 7.62 -9.17 5.40
N THR A 179 6.30 -9.03 5.29
CA THR A 179 5.29 -9.55 6.22
C THR A 179 4.64 -10.85 5.76
N CYS A 180 5.09 -11.42 4.63
CA CYS A 180 4.54 -12.65 4.12
C CYS A 180 4.91 -13.84 5.01
N PRO A 181 3.94 -14.64 5.48
CA PRO A 181 4.23 -15.87 6.21
C PRO A 181 5.12 -16.79 5.38
N LYS A 182 6.07 -17.48 6.05
CA LYS A 182 7.13 -18.26 5.39
C LYS A 182 6.64 -19.29 4.36
N LEU A 183 5.44 -19.82 4.55
CA LEU A 183 4.88 -20.83 3.67
C LEU A 183 4.35 -20.25 2.35
N PHE A 184 4.22 -18.93 2.20
CA PHE A 184 3.68 -18.26 1.03
C PHE A 184 4.73 -17.36 0.39
N GLY A 185 4.59 -17.12 -0.92
CA GLY A 185 5.53 -16.32 -1.69
C GLY A 185 5.26 -14.82 -1.64
N LYS A 186 4.00 -14.42 -1.43
CA LYS A 186 3.58 -13.02 -1.46
C LYS A 186 2.29 -12.80 -0.68
N VAL A 187 2.20 -11.66 0.03
CA VAL A 187 0.92 -11.11 0.49
C VAL A 187 0.44 -10.15 -0.59
N PHE A 188 -0.69 -10.46 -1.20
CA PHE A 188 -1.37 -9.57 -2.12
C PHE A 188 -2.51 -8.87 -1.38
N THR A 189 -2.72 -7.60 -1.69
CA THR A 189 -3.68 -6.75 -1.01
C THR A 189 -4.48 -5.97 -2.02
N ILE A 190 -5.79 -5.99 -1.86
CA ILE A 190 -6.73 -5.29 -2.70
C ILE A 190 -7.42 -4.22 -1.86
N HIS A 191 -7.36 -2.99 -2.32
CA HIS A 191 -7.93 -1.84 -1.63
C HIS A 191 -9.00 -1.17 -2.48
N SER A 192 -10.10 -0.79 -1.84
CA SER A 192 -11.10 0.08 -2.44
C SER A 192 -10.82 1.52 -2.06
N ILE A 193 -10.92 2.44 -3.02
CA ILE A 193 -10.94 3.86 -2.68
C ILE A 193 -12.37 4.33 -2.51
N LYS A 194 -12.71 4.75 -1.29
CA LYS A 194 -13.96 5.44 -0.94
C LYS A 194 -13.67 6.61 -0.02
N TYR A 195 -14.42 7.71 -0.16
CA TYR A 195 -14.22 8.93 0.65
C TYR A 195 -12.77 9.46 0.64
N GLU A 196 -12.10 9.38 -0.51
CA GLU A 196 -10.67 9.74 -0.67
C GLU A 196 -9.70 8.95 0.20
N GLN A 197 -10.16 7.86 0.81
CA GLN A 197 -9.35 6.94 1.60
C GLN A 197 -9.27 5.57 0.96
N SER A 198 -8.17 4.88 1.25
CA SER A 198 -7.98 3.48 0.89
C SER A 198 -8.46 2.61 2.04
N PHE A 199 -9.37 1.72 1.70
CA PHE A 199 -9.86 0.68 2.58
C PHE A 199 -9.31 -0.66 2.11
N ILE A 200 -8.69 -1.41 3.01
CA ILE A 200 -8.27 -2.78 2.70
C ILE A 200 -9.53 -3.65 2.58
N SER A 201 -9.74 -4.19 1.38
CA SER A 201 -10.96 -4.92 1.03
C SER A 201 -10.71 -6.40 0.75
N GLY A 202 -9.44 -6.80 0.59
CA GLY A 202 -9.03 -8.20 0.50
C GLY A 202 -7.55 -8.34 0.81
N ILE A 203 -7.18 -9.41 1.51
CA ILE A 203 -5.79 -9.81 1.74
C ILE A 203 -5.63 -11.26 1.31
N GLU A 204 -4.81 -11.50 0.30
CA GLU A 204 -4.51 -12.84 -0.20
C GLU A 204 -3.10 -13.30 0.15
N LEU A 205 -2.98 -14.58 0.49
CA LEU A 205 -1.70 -15.27 0.60
C LEU A 205 -1.48 -16.10 -0.66
N LEU A 206 -0.53 -15.66 -1.48
CA LEU A 206 -0.26 -16.25 -2.78
C LEU A 206 1.00 -17.12 -2.75
N PRO A 207 1.00 -18.26 -3.46
CA PRO A 207 2.16 -19.14 -3.54
C PRO A 207 3.27 -18.55 -4.42
N ASP A 208 2.92 -17.82 -5.48
CA ASP A 208 3.87 -17.24 -6.43
C ASP A 208 3.33 -15.95 -7.09
N ARG A 209 4.06 -15.44 -8.09
CA ARG A 209 3.78 -14.21 -8.84
C ARG A 209 3.36 -14.48 -10.29
N LYS A 210 2.80 -15.65 -10.57
CA LYS A 210 2.45 -16.03 -11.94
C LYS A 210 1.11 -15.41 -12.36
N LYS A 211 0.99 -15.11 -13.65
CA LYS A 211 -0.27 -14.67 -14.28
C LYS A 211 -1.43 -15.60 -13.94
N SER A 212 -1.21 -16.92 -13.99
CA SER A 212 -2.22 -17.93 -13.67
C SER A 212 -2.75 -17.84 -12.24
N THR A 213 -1.89 -17.44 -11.31
CA THR A 213 -2.23 -17.28 -9.88
C THR A 213 -3.11 -16.06 -9.67
N TYR A 214 -2.77 -14.93 -10.29
CA TYR A 214 -3.62 -13.73 -10.25
C TYR A 214 -4.97 -13.94 -10.94
N ARG A 215 -4.98 -14.59 -12.09
CA ARG A 215 -6.21 -14.94 -12.79
C ARG A 215 -7.14 -15.77 -11.91
N PHE A 216 -6.61 -16.80 -11.24
CA PHE A 216 -7.39 -17.61 -10.31
C PHE A 216 -7.99 -16.77 -9.17
N VAL A 217 -7.23 -15.82 -8.61
CA VAL A 217 -7.74 -14.89 -7.59
C VAL A 217 -8.89 -14.05 -8.13
N PHE A 218 -8.77 -13.52 -9.35
CA PHE A 218 -9.82 -12.72 -9.98
C PHE A 218 -11.08 -13.53 -10.26
N GLU A 219 -10.94 -14.78 -10.73
CA GLU A 219 -12.06 -15.72 -10.93
C GLU A 219 -12.79 -16.01 -9.59
N GLU A 220 -12.05 -16.21 -8.49
CA GLU A 220 -12.66 -16.42 -7.16
C GLU A 220 -13.35 -15.16 -6.62
N LEU A 221 -12.79 -13.97 -6.86
CA LEU A 221 -13.42 -12.69 -6.51
C LEU A 221 -14.70 -12.43 -7.29
N GLU A 222 -14.72 -12.76 -8.59
CA GLU A 222 -15.93 -12.69 -9.40
C GLU A 222 -17.00 -13.66 -8.89
N GLY A 223 -16.61 -14.89 -8.58
CA GLY A 223 -17.51 -15.87 -7.95
C GLY A 223 -18.07 -15.40 -6.60
N LEU A 224 -17.26 -14.74 -5.77
CA LEU A 224 -17.70 -14.10 -4.54
C LEU A 224 -18.70 -12.97 -4.81
N ALA A 225 -18.46 -12.11 -5.79
CA ALA A 225 -19.37 -11.04 -6.18
C ALA A 225 -20.73 -11.58 -6.61
N VAL A 226 -20.75 -12.61 -7.47
CA VAL A 226 -21.98 -13.29 -7.92
C VAL A 226 -22.76 -13.87 -6.75
N ARG A 227 -22.09 -14.55 -5.80
CA ARG A 227 -22.75 -15.07 -4.58
C ARG A 227 -23.40 -13.97 -3.73
N MET A 228 -22.88 -12.75 -3.80
CA MET A 228 -23.40 -11.59 -3.08
C MET A 228 -24.42 -10.77 -3.88
N ASN A 229 -24.82 -11.24 -5.08
CA ASN A 229 -25.64 -10.48 -6.04
C ASN A 229 -25.04 -9.12 -6.40
N LEU A 230 -23.71 -9.07 -6.55
CA LEU A 230 -22.94 -7.91 -6.94
C LEU A 230 -22.13 -8.22 -8.21
N VAL A 231 -21.61 -7.17 -8.84
CA VAL A 231 -20.74 -7.29 -10.02
C VAL A 231 -19.39 -6.69 -9.67
N PHE A 232 -18.32 -7.45 -9.88
CA PHE A 232 -16.96 -6.92 -9.72
C PHE A 232 -16.46 -6.33 -11.04
N SER A 233 -16.74 -5.04 -11.26
CA SER A 233 -16.33 -4.33 -12.47
C SER A 233 -15.77 -2.94 -12.12
N PRO A 234 -14.53 -2.85 -11.61
CA PRO A 234 -13.93 -1.56 -11.30
C PRO A 234 -13.67 -0.76 -12.58
N SER A 235 -13.98 0.53 -12.60
CA SER A 235 -13.68 1.39 -13.74
C SER A 235 -12.18 1.67 -13.89
N THR A 236 -11.44 1.66 -12.78
CA THR A 236 -10.01 1.95 -12.75
C THR A 236 -9.29 1.03 -11.77
N ILE A 237 -8.23 0.39 -12.23
CA ILE A 237 -7.36 -0.45 -11.42
C ILE A 237 -5.97 0.16 -11.43
N ILE A 238 -5.39 0.38 -10.24
CA ILE A 238 -4.06 0.96 -10.10
C ILE A 238 -3.14 -0.06 -9.45
N THR A 239 -1.99 -0.33 -10.07
CA THR A 239 -1.01 -1.30 -9.55
C THR A 239 0.41 -0.76 -9.54
N ASP A 240 1.31 -1.50 -8.91
CA ASP A 240 2.75 -1.40 -9.18
C ASP A 240 3.12 -2.00 -10.54
N PHE A 241 4.40 -1.86 -10.91
CA PHE A 241 4.94 -2.40 -12.17
C PHE A 241 5.29 -3.88 -12.02
N GLU A 242 4.28 -4.73 -11.92
CA GLU A 242 4.43 -6.17 -11.98
C GLU A 242 3.84 -6.73 -13.30
N PRO A 243 4.67 -7.22 -14.24
CA PRO A 243 4.22 -7.67 -15.55
C PRO A 243 3.13 -8.75 -15.50
N SER A 244 3.32 -9.78 -14.65
CA SER A 244 2.38 -10.89 -14.54
C SER A 244 1.02 -10.49 -13.95
N LEU A 245 1.00 -9.52 -13.02
CA LEU A 245 -0.24 -8.95 -12.50
C LEU A 245 -0.94 -8.11 -13.56
N ALA A 246 -0.19 -7.27 -14.26
CA ALA A 246 -0.72 -6.43 -15.33
C ALA A 246 -1.33 -7.27 -16.48
N GLU A 247 -0.64 -8.32 -16.91
CA GLU A 247 -1.15 -9.22 -17.95
C GLU A 247 -2.43 -9.95 -17.52
N ALA A 248 -2.58 -10.27 -16.23
CA ALA A 248 -3.80 -10.86 -15.70
C ALA A 248 -4.93 -9.81 -15.65
N ILE A 249 -4.63 -8.58 -15.22
CA ILE A 249 -5.64 -7.51 -15.19
C ILE A 249 -6.15 -7.21 -16.59
N ILE A 250 -5.26 -7.09 -17.58
CA ILE A 250 -5.63 -6.80 -18.97
C ILE A 250 -6.47 -7.94 -19.57
N SER A 251 -6.22 -9.20 -19.16
CA SER A 251 -7.01 -10.34 -19.67
C SER A 251 -8.39 -10.46 -19.02
N GLU A 252 -8.49 -10.24 -17.71
CA GLU A 252 -9.74 -10.45 -16.97
C GLU A 252 -10.63 -9.18 -16.91
N PHE A 253 -10.04 -7.98 -16.87
CA PHE A 253 -10.74 -6.69 -16.72
C PHE A 253 -10.62 -5.82 -17.98
N THR A 254 -11.12 -6.33 -19.11
CA THR A 254 -10.98 -5.70 -20.43
C THR A 254 -11.62 -4.31 -20.55
N SER A 255 -12.64 -4.01 -19.74
CA SER A 255 -13.32 -2.72 -19.70
C SER A 255 -12.71 -1.72 -18.70
N SER A 256 -11.82 -2.17 -17.82
CA SER A 256 -11.22 -1.33 -16.80
C SER A 256 -10.03 -0.54 -17.35
N ASN A 257 -9.87 0.71 -16.90
CA ASN A 257 -8.66 1.46 -17.16
C ASN A 257 -7.55 1.00 -16.18
N HIS A 258 -6.60 0.22 -16.68
CA HIS A 258 -5.43 -0.20 -15.91
C HIS A 258 -4.34 0.88 -15.95
N ILE A 259 -3.99 1.40 -14.77
CA ILE A 259 -3.00 2.45 -14.59
C ILE A 259 -1.86 1.96 -13.71
N ASP A 260 -0.63 2.21 -14.12
CA ASP A 260 0.52 1.99 -13.27
C ASP A 260 0.82 3.22 -12.39
N CYS A 261 1.21 2.96 -11.14
CA CYS A 261 1.43 3.98 -10.13
C CYS A 261 2.54 5.00 -10.50
N TYR A 262 2.22 6.30 -10.41
CA TYR A 262 3.14 7.42 -10.63
C TYR A 262 4.41 7.34 -9.77
N PHE A 263 4.26 6.99 -8.49
CA PHE A 263 5.38 6.92 -7.57
C PHE A 263 6.39 5.85 -8.02
N HIS A 264 5.90 4.66 -8.34
CA HIS A 264 6.76 3.58 -8.84
C HIS A 264 7.42 3.92 -10.18
N PHE A 265 6.74 4.70 -11.02
CA PHE A 265 7.27 5.14 -12.31
C PHE A 265 8.46 6.08 -12.10
N THR A 266 8.26 7.13 -11.30
CA THR A 266 9.32 8.10 -11.00
C THR A 266 10.50 7.44 -10.29
N GLN A 267 10.22 6.50 -9.39
CA GLN A 267 11.24 5.70 -8.72
C GLN A 267 12.01 4.81 -9.70
N ALA A 268 11.36 4.18 -10.67
CA ALA A 268 12.00 3.36 -11.68
C ALA A 268 12.90 4.20 -12.62
N VAL A 269 12.43 5.37 -13.07
CA VAL A 269 13.26 6.32 -13.85
C VAL A 269 14.45 6.79 -13.02
N TYR A 270 14.26 7.12 -11.74
CA TYR A 270 15.37 7.54 -10.87
C TYR A 270 16.40 6.42 -10.62
N ARG A 271 15.94 5.17 -10.43
CA ARG A 271 16.84 4.01 -10.36
C ARG A 271 17.66 3.85 -11.63
N GLN A 272 17.09 4.15 -12.80
CA GLN A 272 17.85 4.12 -14.04
C GLN A 272 18.90 5.23 -14.11
N ILE A 273 18.57 6.45 -13.67
CA ILE A 273 19.55 7.56 -13.53
C ILE A 273 20.73 7.11 -12.66
N GLN A 274 20.46 6.42 -11.54
CA GLN A 274 21.50 5.90 -10.66
C GLN A 274 22.37 4.84 -11.34
N ARG A 275 21.76 3.89 -12.05
CA ARG A 275 22.49 2.82 -12.78
C ARG A 275 23.41 3.36 -13.88
N LEU A 276 23.01 4.46 -14.51
CA LEU A 276 23.80 5.13 -15.54
C LEU A 276 24.92 6.02 -14.96
N GLY A 277 25.09 6.08 -13.63
CA GLY A 277 26.10 6.92 -12.99
C GLY A 277 25.75 8.42 -12.98
N LEU A 278 24.51 8.78 -13.34
CA LEU A 278 24.08 10.17 -13.51
C LEU A 278 23.63 10.84 -12.19
N SER A 279 23.74 10.16 -11.06
CA SER A 279 23.31 10.66 -9.74
C SER A 279 23.99 11.97 -9.35
N SER A 280 25.30 12.08 -9.59
CA SER A 280 26.06 13.29 -9.26
C SER A 280 25.55 14.48 -10.08
N GLY A 281 25.48 14.33 -11.41
CA GLY A 281 24.95 15.37 -12.30
C GLY A 281 23.49 15.72 -12.02
N TYR A 282 22.64 14.75 -11.66
CA TYR A 282 21.27 15.02 -11.25
C TYR A 282 21.17 15.89 -9.97
N CYS A 283 22.15 15.80 -9.07
CA CYS A 283 22.19 16.58 -7.83
C CYS A 283 22.86 17.95 -8.02
N SER A 284 23.94 18.03 -8.80
CA SER A 284 24.79 19.22 -8.92
C SER A 284 24.48 20.10 -10.14
N ASP A 285 23.96 19.53 -11.24
CA ASP A 285 23.69 20.23 -12.50
C ASP A 285 22.17 20.47 -12.68
N GLU A 286 21.78 21.75 -12.75
CA GLU A 286 20.38 22.12 -12.91
C GLU A 286 19.78 21.68 -14.24
N SER A 287 20.54 21.73 -15.33
CA SER A 287 20.08 21.37 -16.67
C SER A 287 19.78 19.87 -16.76
N ILE A 288 20.70 19.03 -16.24
CA ILE A 288 20.49 17.57 -16.15
C ILE A 288 19.27 17.26 -15.28
N ARG A 289 19.22 17.86 -14.08
CA ARG A 289 18.11 17.66 -13.14
C ARG A 289 16.77 18.03 -13.74
N MET A 290 16.68 19.17 -14.41
CA MET A 290 15.45 19.64 -15.04
C MET A 290 15.05 18.76 -16.23
N THR A 291 16.00 18.30 -17.04
CA THR A 291 15.73 17.38 -18.15
C THR A 291 15.17 16.05 -17.67
N CYS A 292 15.73 15.48 -16.60
CA CYS A 292 15.21 14.27 -15.95
C CYS A 292 13.81 14.49 -15.36
N ARG A 293 13.59 15.61 -14.66
CA ARG A 293 12.29 15.95 -14.05
C ARG A 293 11.19 16.18 -15.09
N LYS A 294 11.50 16.87 -16.20
CA LYS A 294 10.55 17.06 -17.31
C LYS A 294 10.05 15.72 -17.86
N ARG A 295 10.92 14.72 -17.98
CA ARG A 295 10.53 13.35 -18.40
C ARG A 295 9.66 12.65 -17.36
N MET A 296 10.01 12.75 -16.09
CA MET A 296 9.16 12.26 -15.00
C MET A 296 7.79 12.97 -14.94
N ALA A 297 7.65 14.14 -15.55
CA ALA A 297 6.40 14.90 -15.61
C ALA A 297 5.56 14.61 -16.86
N LEU A 298 6.10 13.94 -17.90
CA LEU A 298 5.38 13.69 -19.16
C LEU A 298 4.05 12.96 -18.95
N LEU A 299 4.02 12.04 -18.00
CA LEU A 299 2.84 11.29 -17.59
C LEU A 299 1.68 12.16 -17.06
N LEU A 300 1.97 13.41 -16.69
CA LEU A 300 0.98 14.39 -16.22
C LEU A 300 0.43 15.22 -17.38
N LEU A 301 0.89 15.00 -18.61
CA LEU A 301 0.40 15.72 -19.78
C LEU A 301 -0.75 14.95 -20.45
N PRO A 302 -1.65 15.65 -21.13
CA PRO A 302 -2.68 15.00 -21.94
C PRO A 302 -2.07 14.09 -22.99
N TYR A 303 -2.70 12.94 -23.20
CA TYR A 303 -2.23 11.93 -24.14
C TYR A 303 -1.96 12.49 -25.54
N SER A 304 -2.81 13.42 -26.00
CA SER A 304 -2.73 14.05 -27.32
C SER A 304 -1.45 14.84 -27.57
N VAL A 305 -0.80 15.36 -26.53
CA VAL A 305 0.40 16.20 -26.65
C VAL A 305 1.66 15.51 -26.12
N LEU A 306 1.48 14.44 -25.34
CA LEU A 306 2.57 13.75 -24.66
C LEU A 306 3.64 13.23 -25.63
N LEU A 307 3.23 12.60 -26.74
CA LEU A 307 4.16 12.08 -27.74
C LEU A 307 5.00 13.20 -28.34
N LYS A 308 4.36 14.32 -28.73
CA LYS A 308 5.06 15.46 -29.29
C LYS A 308 6.03 16.09 -28.28
N CYS A 309 5.59 16.28 -27.03
CA CYS A 309 6.47 16.78 -25.98
C CYS A 309 7.64 15.82 -25.68
N PHE A 310 7.44 14.51 -25.82
CA PHE A 310 8.54 13.54 -25.68
C PHE A 310 9.58 13.71 -26.79
N GLU A 311 9.14 13.80 -28.04
CA GLU A 311 10.01 14.06 -29.21
C GLU A 311 10.77 15.38 -29.07
N ASP A 312 10.07 16.47 -28.73
CA ASP A 312 10.69 17.79 -28.57
C ASP A 312 11.76 17.81 -27.46
N LEU A 313 11.53 17.07 -26.36
CA LEU A 313 12.52 16.91 -25.29
C LEU A 313 13.72 16.09 -25.75
N TYR A 314 13.53 15.11 -26.63
CA TYR A 314 14.63 14.33 -27.21
C TYR A 314 15.46 15.19 -28.17
N GLU A 315 14.82 15.89 -29.10
CA GLU A 315 15.46 16.79 -30.05
C GLU A 315 16.23 17.91 -29.36
N SER A 316 15.65 18.53 -28.32
CA SER A 316 16.32 19.61 -27.59
C SER A 316 17.68 19.20 -27.01
N VAL A 317 17.84 17.94 -26.67
CA VAL A 317 19.10 17.39 -26.12
C VAL A 317 20.07 17.03 -27.24
N LEU A 318 19.58 16.49 -28.36
CA LEU A 318 20.41 16.24 -29.54
C LEU A 318 21.00 17.53 -30.13
N LEU A 319 20.23 18.61 -30.10
CA LEU A 319 20.65 19.91 -30.63
C LEU A 319 21.57 20.69 -29.68
N THR A 320 21.67 20.29 -28.41
CA THR A 320 22.53 20.99 -27.45
C THR A 320 23.94 20.40 -27.50
N SER A 321 24.94 21.22 -27.80
CA SER A 321 26.37 20.85 -27.86
C SER A 321 27.02 20.60 -26.48
N SER A 322 26.23 20.27 -25.46
CA SER A 322 26.70 20.06 -24.09
C SER A 322 27.02 18.60 -23.86
N SER A 323 28.30 18.31 -23.61
CA SER A 323 28.77 16.96 -23.22
C SER A 323 28.05 16.42 -21.98
N ALA A 324 27.57 17.31 -21.11
CA ALA A 324 26.78 16.95 -19.94
C ALA A 324 25.38 16.42 -20.31
N LEU A 325 24.73 16.96 -21.34
CA LEU A 325 23.42 16.49 -21.82
C LEU A 325 23.54 15.25 -22.71
N ASP A 326 24.65 15.09 -23.43
CA ASP A 326 24.95 13.86 -24.18
C ASP A 326 24.95 12.62 -23.27
N SER A 327 25.37 12.78 -22.01
CA SER A 327 25.34 11.71 -21.02
C SER A 327 23.92 11.16 -20.72
N LEU A 328 22.87 11.89 -21.08
CA LEU A 328 21.48 11.49 -20.88
C LEU A 328 20.91 10.61 -22.01
N LYS A 329 21.59 10.48 -23.15
CA LYS A 329 21.12 9.66 -24.29
C LYS A 329 20.69 8.23 -23.89
N PRO A 330 21.47 7.48 -23.09
CA PRO A 330 21.07 6.14 -22.65
C PRO A 330 19.79 6.11 -21.79
N LEU A 331 19.53 7.18 -21.03
CA LEU A 331 18.29 7.30 -20.26
C LEU A 331 17.07 7.45 -21.21
N PHE A 332 17.26 8.08 -22.36
CA PHE A 332 16.19 8.34 -23.31
C PHE A 332 15.85 7.09 -24.09
N GLU A 333 16.86 6.35 -24.53
CA GLU A 333 16.70 5.03 -25.13
C GLU A 333 15.98 4.07 -24.18
N TYR A 334 16.35 4.06 -22.90
CA TYR A 334 15.63 3.31 -21.88
C TYR A 334 14.15 3.72 -21.80
N TYR A 335 13.89 5.03 -21.76
CA TYR A 335 12.52 5.52 -21.64
C TYR A 335 11.66 5.14 -22.85
N GLU A 336 12.19 5.34 -24.06
CA GLU A 336 11.49 5.01 -25.29
C GLU A 336 11.22 3.51 -25.40
N ASN A 337 12.25 2.69 -25.21
CA ASN A 337 12.14 1.24 -25.41
C ASN A 337 11.26 0.57 -24.34
N TYR A 338 11.40 0.99 -23.08
CA TYR A 338 10.65 0.38 -21.99
C TYR A 338 9.27 1.06 -21.79
N TRP A 339 9.24 2.36 -21.52
CA TRP A 339 7.99 3.04 -21.16
C TRP A 339 7.08 3.27 -22.36
N VAL A 340 7.62 3.71 -23.49
CA VAL A 340 6.79 4.01 -24.67
C VAL A 340 6.43 2.74 -25.44
N LYS A 341 7.41 1.89 -25.78
CA LYS A 341 7.20 0.71 -26.64
C LYS A 341 6.71 -0.52 -25.87
N THR A 342 7.31 -0.86 -24.73
CA THR A 342 6.99 -2.11 -24.01
C THR A 342 5.76 -1.97 -23.12
N ILE A 343 5.71 -0.94 -22.26
CA ILE A 343 4.58 -0.73 -21.34
C ILE A 343 3.41 -0.05 -22.05
N GLY A 344 3.70 0.95 -22.90
CA GLY A 344 2.69 1.73 -23.59
C GLY A 344 2.18 2.92 -22.78
N ILE A 345 2.07 4.08 -23.44
CA ILE A 345 1.77 5.37 -22.81
C ILE A 345 0.46 5.35 -22.00
N LYS A 346 -0.58 4.66 -22.50
CA LYS A 346 -1.89 4.64 -21.85
C LYS A 346 -1.85 4.15 -20.40
N ARG A 347 -0.96 3.19 -20.09
CA ARG A 347 -0.88 2.59 -18.75
C ARG A 347 -0.25 3.50 -17.72
N TRP A 348 0.77 4.28 -18.07
CA TRP A 348 1.46 5.16 -17.11
C TRP A 348 1.05 6.63 -17.22
N ASN A 349 0.22 7.00 -18.20
CA ASN A 349 -0.35 8.34 -18.30
C ASN A 349 -1.42 8.53 -17.21
N VAL A 350 -1.17 9.47 -16.31
CA VAL A 350 -2.05 9.76 -15.16
C VAL A 350 -2.71 11.14 -15.26
N TYR A 351 -2.78 11.71 -16.47
CA TYR A 351 -3.46 12.97 -16.68
C TYR A 351 -4.95 12.86 -16.35
N GLY A 352 -5.50 13.86 -15.66
CA GLY A 352 -6.90 13.87 -15.23
C GLY A 352 -7.26 12.86 -14.13
N ILE A 353 -6.34 11.96 -13.74
CA ILE A 353 -6.60 10.93 -12.73
C ILE A 353 -6.41 11.51 -11.32
N ARG A 354 -7.45 11.42 -10.48
CA ARG A 354 -7.43 12.03 -9.14
C ARG A 354 -6.51 11.30 -8.14
N ILE A 355 -6.35 9.98 -8.32
CA ILE A 355 -5.53 9.12 -7.47
C ILE A 355 -4.42 8.51 -8.33
N LYS A 356 -3.22 9.04 -8.18
CA LYS A 356 -2.07 8.74 -9.06
C LYS A 356 -1.00 7.88 -8.39
N THR A 357 -1.05 7.77 -7.06
CA THR A 357 0.01 7.19 -6.22
C THR A 357 -0.55 6.08 -5.34
N ASN A 358 0.29 5.10 -5.04
CA ASN A 358 -0.05 3.99 -4.15
C ASN A 358 0.29 4.24 -2.66
N ASN A 359 0.58 5.49 -2.29
CA ASN A 359 0.95 5.88 -0.92
C ASN A 359 0.01 5.34 0.16
N ASN A 360 -1.28 5.17 -0.19
CA ASN A 360 -2.25 4.60 0.75
C ASN A 360 -2.01 3.11 1.01
N ALA A 361 -1.70 2.30 -0.01
CA ALA A 361 -1.36 0.89 0.17
C ALA A 361 0.01 0.75 0.85
N GLU A 362 0.99 1.58 0.50
CA GLU A 362 2.29 1.62 1.19
C GLU A 362 2.13 1.99 2.67
N GLY A 363 1.28 2.97 2.98
CA GLY A 363 0.94 3.35 4.36
C GLY A 363 0.28 2.21 5.12
N PHE A 364 -0.59 1.43 4.47
CA PHE A 364 -1.15 0.21 5.02
C PHE A 364 -0.07 -0.85 5.26
N HIS A 365 0.80 -1.14 4.29
CA HIS A 365 1.87 -2.14 4.43
C HIS A 365 2.84 -1.75 5.53
N ASN A 366 3.22 -0.48 5.64
CA ASN A 366 4.06 0.02 6.73
C ASN A 366 3.39 -0.21 8.09
N ARG A 367 2.09 0.10 8.22
CA ARG A 367 1.34 -0.18 9.43
C ARG A 367 1.27 -1.68 9.73
N LEU A 368 1.03 -2.51 8.73
CA LEU A 368 0.98 -3.97 8.88
C LEU A 368 2.35 -4.50 9.34
N ASN A 369 3.45 -4.03 8.74
CA ASN A 369 4.82 -4.36 9.11
C ASN A 369 5.10 -3.99 10.58
N LEU A 370 4.68 -2.80 11.02
CA LEU A 370 4.81 -2.36 12.40
C LEU A 370 3.96 -3.21 13.37
N ARG A 371 2.76 -3.60 12.98
CA ARG A 371 1.86 -4.43 13.80
C ARG A 371 2.37 -5.87 13.93
N VAL A 372 2.83 -6.45 12.84
CA VAL A 372 3.41 -7.80 12.83
C VAL A 372 4.73 -7.80 13.60
N ALA A 373 5.51 -6.71 13.53
CA ALA A 373 6.77 -6.49 14.25
C ALA A 373 7.80 -7.62 14.07
N LYS A 374 7.69 -8.39 12.98
CA LYS A 374 8.53 -9.56 12.69
C LYS A 374 8.61 -9.80 11.20
N HIS A 375 9.83 -10.01 10.68
CA HIS A 375 10.03 -10.50 9.33
C HIS A 375 9.55 -11.95 9.21
N HIS A 376 8.74 -12.22 8.18
CA HIS A 376 8.17 -13.54 7.92
C HIS A 376 7.51 -14.17 9.16
N PRO A 377 6.40 -13.59 9.65
CA PRO A 377 5.68 -14.13 10.80
C PRO A 377 5.20 -15.56 10.54
N ASN A 378 4.88 -16.31 11.60
CA ASN A 378 4.08 -17.51 11.40
C ASN A 378 2.65 -17.12 10.98
N ILE A 379 1.95 -18.06 10.34
CA ILE A 379 0.61 -17.81 9.80
C ILE A 379 -0.39 -17.37 10.87
N TRP A 380 -0.32 -17.91 12.09
CA TRP A 380 -1.23 -17.58 13.19
C TRP A 380 -1.08 -16.12 13.66
N ILE A 381 0.15 -15.64 13.79
CA ILE A 381 0.43 -14.25 14.14
C ILE A 381 -0.07 -13.32 13.04
N PHE A 382 0.21 -13.67 11.77
CA PHE A 382 -0.24 -12.90 10.62
C PHE A 382 -1.77 -12.80 10.57
N THR A 383 -2.47 -13.92 10.65
CA THR A 383 -3.95 -13.97 10.59
C THR A 383 -4.59 -13.14 11.70
N ARG A 384 -4.06 -13.20 12.93
CA ARG A 384 -4.51 -12.33 14.03
C ARG A 384 -4.30 -10.84 13.75
N CYS A 385 -3.18 -10.47 13.11
CA CYS A 385 -2.91 -9.07 12.77
C CYS A 385 -3.92 -8.54 11.74
N ILE A 386 -4.26 -9.34 10.74
CA ILE A 386 -5.23 -8.96 9.70
C ILE A 386 -6.68 -8.99 10.22
N GLN A 387 -7.03 -9.87 11.16
CA GLN A 387 -8.31 -9.78 11.90
C GLN A 387 -8.44 -8.44 12.63
N GLY A 388 -7.35 -7.93 13.20
CA GLY A 388 -7.32 -6.58 13.79
C GLY A 388 -7.40 -5.45 12.76
N GLU A 389 -6.99 -5.67 11.51
CA GLU A 389 -7.18 -4.69 10.42
C GLU A 389 -8.64 -4.66 9.95
N GLU A 390 -9.35 -5.80 9.99
CA GLU A 390 -10.79 -5.89 9.73
C GLU A 390 -11.61 -5.06 10.73
N ILE A 391 -11.29 -5.13 12.03
CA ILE A 391 -11.92 -4.26 13.05
C ILE A 391 -11.70 -2.79 12.71
N ARG A 392 -10.46 -2.44 12.34
CA ARG A 392 -10.11 -1.06 12.00
C ARG A 392 -10.87 -0.59 10.76
N PHE A 393 -10.99 -1.43 9.74
CA PHE A 393 -11.81 -1.16 8.56
C PHE A 393 -13.23 -0.79 8.98
N ASN A 394 -13.87 -1.60 9.82
CA ASN A 394 -15.23 -1.34 10.31
C ASN A 394 -15.33 -0.03 11.10
N HIS A 395 -14.38 0.23 12.01
CA HIS A 395 -14.37 1.47 12.79
C HIS A 395 -14.26 2.72 11.90
N VAL A 396 -13.33 2.72 10.95
CA VAL A 396 -13.15 3.85 10.04
C VAL A 396 -14.38 4.01 9.14
N LEU A 397 -14.95 2.90 8.65
CA LEU A 397 -16.16 2.94 7.84
C LEU A 397 -17.34 3.56 8.60
N ILE A 398 -17.59 3.13 9.83
CA ILE A 398 -18.66 3.67 10.69
C ILE A 398 -18.42 5.15 10.98
N GLN A 399 -17.18 5.54 11.28
CA GLN A 399 -16.83 6.96 11.50
C GLN A 399 -17.12 7.82 10.26
N MET A 400 -16.78 7.33 9.07
CA MET A 400 -17.06 8.03 7.81
C MET A 400 -18.55 8.15 7.53
N ILE A 401 -19.32 7.08 7.76
CA ILE A 401 -20.78 7.10 7.66
C ILE A 401 -21.37 8.09 8.67
N GLY A 402 -20.79 8.17 9.87
CA GLY A 402 -21.14 9.15 10.91
C GLY A 402 -20.68 10.58 10.64
N GLY A 403 -20.12 10.88 9.45
CA GLY A 403 -19.77 12.23 9.04
C GLY A 403 -18.34 12.67 9.39
N LEU A 404 -17.46 11.76 9.82
CA LEU A 404 -16.04 12.09 10.01
C LEU A 404 -15.43 12.46 8.66
N THR A 405 -15.12 13.74 8.47
CA THR A 405 -14.35 14.20 7.31
C THR A 405 -12.89 13.89 7.54
N CYS A 406 -12.29 13.11 6.67
CA CYS A 406 -10.85 12.90 6.74
C CYS A 406 -10.08 14.11 6.23
N ARG A 407 -8.85 14.28 6.74
CA ARG A 407 -7.91 15.26 6.20
C ARG A 407 -7.70 14.93 4.73
N THR A 408 -8.36 15.68 3.87
CA THR A 408 -8.17 15.59 2.42
C THR A 408 -6.71 15.88 2.09
N LYS A 409 -6.29 15.48 0.88
CA LYS A 409 -4.97 15.89 0.35
C LYS A 409 -4.80 17.39 0.58
N THR A 410 -3.65 17.77 1.15
CA THR A 410 -3.30 19.18 1.44
C THR A 410 -3.64 20.07 0.25
N ALA A 411 -4.06 21.32 0.49
CA ALA A 411 -4.31 22.34 -0.54
C ALA A 411 -3.22 22.37 -1.65
N ALA A 412 -1.98 22.03 -1.30
CA ALA A 412 -0.86 21.84 -2.20
C ALA A 412 -1.10 20.87 -3.37
N THR A 413 -1.73 19.69 -3.16
CA THR A 413 -1.93 18.72 -4.25
C THR A 413 -2.99 19.19 -5.24
N ASN A 414 -4.06 19.83 -4.76
CA ASN A 414 -5.07 20.45 -5.61
C ASN A 414 -4.48 21.64 -6.39
N ALA A 415 -3.64 22.47 -5.74
CA ALA A 415 -2.94 23.56 -6.39
C ALA A 415 -1.99 23.07 -7.50
N ILE A 416 -1.31 21.93 -7.31
CA ILE A 416 -0.48 21.31 -8.36
C ILE A 416 -1.33 20.88 -9.55
N GLN A 417 -2.47 20.23 -9.33
CA GLN A 417 -3.35 19.83 -10.43
C GLN A 417 -3.89 21.05 -11.19
N GLN A 418 -4.39 22.06 -10.47
CA GLN A 418 -4.83 23.32 -11.07
C GLN A 418 -3.72 23.98 -11.88
N ARG A 419 -2.48 23.98 -11.39
CA ARG A 419 -1.34 24.53 -12.12
C ARG A 419 -1.06 23.76 -13.41
N ILE A 420 -1.16 22.43 -13.40
CA ILE A 420 -1.01 21.59 -14.59
C ILE A 420 -2.10 21.95 -15.62
N ASP A 421 -3.35 22.06 -15.18
CA ASP A 421 -4.48 22.36 -16.05
C ASP A 421 -4.35 23.76 -16.68
N ILE A 422 -3.96 24.77 -15.88
CA ILE A 422 -3.68 26.14 -16.37
C ILE A 422 -2.54 26.14 -17.38
N LEU A 423 -1.45 25.41 -17.10
CA LEU A 423 -0.32 25.32 -18.03
C LEU A 423 -0.72 24.65 -19.35
N TYR A 424 -1.55 23.61 -19.29
CA TYR A 424 -2.07 22.95 -20.48
C TYR A 424 -2.98 23.88 -21.29
N LEU A 425 -3.87 24.63 -20.64
CA LEU A 425 -4.72 25.60 -21.32
C LEU A 425 -3.87 26.69 -22.01
N ARG A 426 -2.83 27.19 -21.34
CA ARG A 426 -1.88 28.15 -21.94
C ARG A 426 -1.17 27.56 -23.16
N TYR A 427 -0.76 26.30 -23.07
CA TYR A 427 -0.14 25.60 -24.20
C TYR A 427 -1.10 25.47 -25.39
N GLN A 428 -2.37 25.11 -25.15
CA GLN A 428 -3.38 25.04 -26.21
C GLN A 428 -3.63 26.41 -26.86
N ILE A 429 -3.77 27.45 -26.05
CA ILE A 429 -3.94 28.83 -26.54
C ILE A 429 -2.73 29.25 -27.38
N MET A 430 -1.52 28.94 -26.91
CA MET A 430 -0.28 29.26 -27.64
C MET A 430 -0.23 28.54 -29.00
N ILE A 431 -0.61 27.27 -29.07
CA ILE A 431 -0.71 26.55 -30.36
C ILE A 431 -1.74 27.21 -31.28
N LEU A 432 -2.92 27.55 -30.77
CA LEU A 432 -3.96 28.22 -31.56
C LEU A 432 -3.46 29.58 -32.11
N LEU A 433 -2.76 30.36 -31.28
CA LEU A 433 -2.12 31.61 -31.69
C LEU A 433 -1.02 31.39 -32.74
N LEU A 434 -0.23 30.32 -32.60
CA LEU A 434 0.81 29.99 -33.57
C LEU A 434 0.20 29.55 -34.91
N MET A 435 -0.86 28.76 -34.88
CA MET A 435 -1.57 28.27 -36.07
C MET A 435 -2.27 29.41 -36.81
N THR A 436 -2.88 30.36 -36.08
CA THR A 436 -3.47 31.57 -36.67
C THR A 436 -2.38 32.45 -37.30
N TYR A 437 -1.29 32.72 -36.58
CA TYR A 437 -0.14 33.43 -37.12
C TYR A 437 0.43 32.77 -38.39
N TYR A 438 0.57 31.43 -38.39
CA TYR A 438 1.09 30.71 -39.55
C TYR A 438 0.12 30.74 -40.74
N SER A 439 -1.19 30.67 -40.48
CA SER A 439 -2.22 30.84 -41.51
C SER A 439 -2.16 32.24 -42.13
N ASP A 440 -2.03 33.29 -41.32
CA ASP A 440 -1.90 34.68 -41.78
C ASP A 440 -0.62 34.91 -42.57
N PHE A 441 0.49 34.33 -42.11
CA PHE A 441 1.76 34.31 -42.83
C PHE A 441 1.63 33.63 -44.18
N LEU A 442 1.00 32.45 -44.25
CA LEU A 442 0.78 31.72 -45.51
C LEU A 442 -0.13 32.50 -46.47
N MET A 443 -1.18 33.16 -45.98
CA MET A 443 -2.03 34.04 -46.80
C MET A 443 -1.21 35.21 -47.37
N SER A 444 -0.40 35.86 -46.54
CA SER A 444 0.47 36.96 -46.94
C SER A 444 1.51 36.52 -47.98
N LEU A 445 2.12 35.36 -47.77
CA LEU A 445 3.07 34.76 -48.71
C LEU A 445 2.41 34.42 -50.06
N LYS A 446 1.21 33.82 -50.04
CA LYS A 446 0.44 33.54 -51.26
C LYS A 446 0.12 34.83 -52.04
N LYS A 447 -0.28 35.90 -51.35
CA LYS A 447 -0.53 37.21 -51.97
C LYS A 447 0.74 37.76 -52.63
N TYR A 448 1.86 37.76 -51.91
CA TYR A 448 3.16 38.22 -52.43
C TYR A 448 3.61 37.42 -53.67
N ILE A 449 3.51 36.08 -53.62
CA ILE A 449 3.82 35.22 -54.77
C ILE A 449 2.89 35.52 -55.96
N GLY A 450 1.60 35.75 -55.71
CA GLY A 450 0.62 36.12 -56.73
C GLY A 450 0.96 37.45 -57.41
N GLU A 451 1.36 38.46 -56.65
CA GLU A 451 1.82 39.76 -57.19
C GLU A 451 3.09 39.61 -58.02
N LYS A 452 4.09 38.85 -57.55
CA LYS A 452 5.31 38.56 -58.32
C LYS A 452 5.00 37.83 -59.64
N LYS A 453 4.08 36.87 -59.65
CA LYS A 453 3.65 36.19 -60.89
C LYS A 453 3.00 37.16 -61.88
N LYS A 454 2.17 38.10 -61.42
CA LYS A 454 1.58 39.14 -62.29
C LYS A 454 2.65 40.02 -62.94
N ILE A 455 3.68 40.41 -62.18
CA ILE A 455 4.81 41.20 -62.70
C ILE A 455 5.59 40.41 -63.75
N ILE A 456 5.87 39.13 -63.50
CA ILE A 456 6.56 38.26 -64.48
C ILE A 456 5.76 38.17 -65.78
N ASN A 457 4.45 37.89 -65.69
CA ASN A 457 3.59 37.82 -66.88
C ASN A 457 3.55 39.13 -67.66
N TYR A 458 3.59 40.28 -66.97
CA TYR A 458 3.65 41.61 -67.60
C TYR A 458 4.99 41.88 -68.28
N ILE A 459 6.11 41.44 -67.70
CA ILE A 459 7.42 41.53 -68.34
C ILE A 459 7.47 40.66 -69.61
N ASP A 460 6.90 39.45 -69.55
CA ASP A 460 6.88 38.54 -70.70
C ASP A 460 5.97 39.06 -71.82
N SER A 461 4.84 39.71 -71.51
CA SER A 461 4.02 40.37 -72.53
C SER A 461 4.73 41.57 -73.16
N LEU A 462 5.48 42.36 -72.39
CA LEU A 462 6.31 43.45 -72.93
C LEU A 462 7.43 42.94 -73.86
N LYS A 463 8.06 41.81 -73.54
CA LYS A 463 9.04 41.16 -74.44
C LYS A 463 8.41 40.73 -75.76
N LEU A 464 7.21 40.15 -75.70
CA LEU A 464 6.42 39.76 -76.88
C LEU A 464 6.06 40.97 -77.75
N ILE A 465 5.63 42.07 -77.14
CA ILE A 465 5.36 43.33 -77.85
C ILE A 465 6.63 43.87 -78.51
N ASN A 466 7.76 43.85 -77.81
CA ASN A 466 9.04 44.31 -78.36
C ASN A 466 9.49 43.45 -79.56
N LEU A 467 9.34 42.12 -79.47
CA LEU A 467 9.57 41.20 -80.60
C LEU A 467 8.68 41.53 -81.80
N PHE A 468 7.41 41.85 -81.56
CA PHE A 468 6.47 42.22 -82.61
C PHE A 468 6.81 43.57 -83.27
N ILE A 469 7.23 44.57 -82.48
CA ILE A 469 7.71 45.86 -82.97
C ILE A 469 8.99 45.69 -83.79
N CYS A 470 9.94 44.88 -83.33
CA CYS A 470 11.16 44.57 -84.09
C CYS A 470 10.87 43.88 -85.43
N GLN A 471 9.83 43.03 -85.51
CA GLN A 471 9.39 42.44 -86.78
C GLN A 471 8.73 43.46 -87.70
N LEU A 472 7.95 44.41 -87.16
CA LEU A 472 7.33 45.48 -87.96
C LEU A 472 8.32 46.50 -88.50
N LEU A 473 9.43 46.76 -87.81
CA LEU A 473 10.51 47.65 -88.26
C LEU A 473 11.45 47.00 -89.30
N TYR A 474 11.30 45.69 -89.56
CA TYR A 474 12.08 44.93 -90.54
C TYR A 474 11.34 44.73 -91.89
N ILE A 475 10.13 45.26 -92.01
CA ILE A 475 9.32 45.36 -93.24
C ILE A 475 9.43 46.80 -93.73
#